data_AF-A0A398CHS0-F1
#
_entry.id   AF-A0A398CHS0-F1
#
_cell.length_a   1.000
_cell.length_b   1.000
_cell.length_c   1.000
_cell.angle_alpha   90.00
_cell.angle_beta   90.00
_cell.angle_gamma   90.00
#
_symmetry.space_group_name_H-M   'P 1'
#
loop_
_entity.id
_entity.type
_entity.pdbx_description
1 polymer ?
#
loop_
_entity_poly.entity_id
_entity_poly.type
_entity_poly.pdbx_seq_one_letter_code
_entity_poly.pdbx_strand_id
1 'polypeptide(L)' 'MDNDDFIVTPKEKSVTITIRVDKAIADKLDSLALQSERSRNELINMALDYALKNVKFMRSTSENKRK' A
#
# COMPACT_ATOMS: atom_id res chain seq x y z
N MET A 1 -18.36 -38.66 7.60
CA MET A 1 -18.14 -38.47 6.15
C MET A 1 -17.54 -37.10 6.03
N ASP A 2 -16.22 -37.05 6.12
CA ASP A 2 -15.43 -35.83 6.05
C ASP A 2 -15.39 -35.39 4.59
N ASN A 3 -16.10 -34.32 4.28
CA ASN A 3 -16.05 -33.69 2.96
C ASN A 3 -14.79 -32.81 2.91
N ASP A 4 -13.66 -33.40 2.52
CA ASP A 4 -12.45 -32.69 2.09
C ASP A 4 -12.69 -32.06 0.70
N ASP A 5 -13.67 -31.15 0.64
CA ASP A 5 -13.97 -30.44 -0.60
C ASP A 5 -12.86 -29.42 -0.89
N PHE A 6 -12.16 -29.61 -2.00
CA PHE A 6 -11.19 -28.65 -2.50
C PHE A 6 -11.91 -27.45 -3.15
N ILE A 7 -12.22 -26.43 -2.35
CA ILE A 7 -12.90 -25.21 -2.81
C ILE A 7 -11.90 -24.30 -3.54
N VAL A 8 -12.00 -24.22 -4.87
CA VAL A 8 -11.23 -23.27 -5.68
C VAL A 8 -11.93 -21.92 -5.70
N THR A 9 -11.39 -20.93 -5.00
CA THR A 9 -11.84 -19.54 -5.09
C THR A 9 -11.12 -18.79 -6.23
N PRO A 10 -11.81 -17.92 -6.99
CA PRO A 10 -11.17 -17.07 -7.98
C PRO A 10 -10.06 -16.22 -7.34
N LYS A 11 -8.90 -16.16 -7.98
CA LYS A 11 -7.77 -15.33 -7.53
C LYS A 11 -8.19 -13.86 -7.50
N GLU A 12 -7.88 -13.16 -6.40
CA GLU A 12 -8.05 -11.71 -6.34
C GLU A 12 -7.26 -11.04 -7.47
N LYS A 13 -7.91 -10.11 -8.18
CA LYS A 13 -7.30 -9.44 -9.33
C LYS A 13 -6.32 -8.39 -8.83
N SER A 14 -5.02 -8.68 -8.95
CA SER A 14 -3.97 -7.66 -8.75
C SER A 14 -4.02 -6.64 -9.89
N VAL A 15 -3.97 -5.35 -9.56
CA VAL A 15 -3.89 -4.25 -10.53
C VAL A 15 -2.46 -3.72 -10.56
N THR A 16 -1.88 -3.59 -11.76
CA THR A 16 -0.59 -2.94 -11.94
C THR A 16 -0.78 -1.44 -12.08
N ILE A 17 -0.08 -0.67 -11.23
CA ILE A 17 -0.01 0.79 -11.33
C ILE A 17 1.42 1.22 -11.68
N THR A 18 1.56 2.30 -12.44
CA THR A 18 2.85 2.94 -12.70
C THR A 18 2.87 4.30 -12.03
N ILE A 19 3.83 4.53 -11.14
CA ILE A 19 3.98 5.79 -10.40
C ILE A 19 5.39 6.35 -10.61
N ARG A 20 5.51 7.68 -10.61
CA ARG A 20 6.81 8.36 -10.57
C ARG A 20 7.16 8.64 -9.11
N VAL A 21 8.36 8.25 -8.70
CA VAL A 21 8.89 8.48 -7.35
C VAL A 21 10.28 9.08 -7.43
N ASP A 22 10.69 9.78 -6.38
CA ASP A 22 12.06 10.24 -6.24
C ASP A 22 13.02 9.04 -6.15
N LYS A 23 14.21 9.18 -6.71
CA LYS A 23 15.28 8.19 -6.62
C LYS A 23 15.60 7.82 -5.17
N ALA A 24 15.60 8.79 -4.26
CA ALA A 24 15.87 8.53 -2.84
C ALA A 24 14.87 7.55 -2.20
N ILE A 25 13.61 7.57 -2.65
CA ILE A 25 12.57 6.64 -2.17
C ILE A 25 12.82 5.25 -2.74
N ALA A 26 13.15 5.16 -4.04
CA ALA A 26 13.45 3.90 -4.70
C ALA A 26 14.66 3.20 -4.04
N ASP A 27 15.75 3.93 -3.82
CA ASP A 27 16.97 3.40 -3.20
C ASP A 27 16.73 2.89 -1.76
N LYS A 28 15.85 3.59 -1.01
CA LYS A 28 15.46 3.17 0.34
C LYS A 28 14.60 1.90 0.32
N LEU A 29 13.65 1.80 -0.61
CA LEU A 29 12.83 0.59 -0.79
C LEU A 29 13.70 -0.62 -1.16
N ASP A 30 14.72 -0.43 -1.99
CA ASP A 30 15.67 -1.48 -2.37
C ASP A 30 16.53 -1.95 -1.21
N SER A 31 17.05 -1.01 -0.42
CA SER A 31 17.82 -1.33 0.77
C SER A 31 16.98 -2.12 1.78
N LEU A 32 15.71 -1.73 1.98
CA LEU A 32 14.79 -2.42 2.87
C LEU A 32 14.38 -3.80 2.32
N ALA A 33 14.21 -3.94 1.00
CA ALA A 33 13.91 -5.22 0.37
C ALA A 33 15.05 -6.22 0.61
N LEU A 34 16.30 -5.77 0.45
CA LEU A 34 17.49 -6.59 0.72
C LEU A 34 17.59 -7.01 2.19
N GLN A 35 17.29 -6.10 3.12
CA GLN A 35 17.38 -6.36 4.56
C GLN A 35 16.25 -7.23 5.11
N SER A 36 15.06 -7.17 4.51
CA SER A 36 13.86 -7.86 5.00
C SER A 36 13.57 -9.18 4.28
N GLU A 37 14.38 -9.53 3.27
CA GLU A 37 14.15 -10.68 2.38
C GLU A 37 12.77 -10.65 1.70
N ARG A 38 12.19 -9.45 1.53
CA ARG A 38 10.89 -9.23 0.88
C ARG A 38 11.04 -8.55 -0.47
N SER A 39 10.08 -8.78 -1.35
CA SER A 39 10.08 -8.08 -2.64
C SER A 39 9.78 -6.59 -2.45
N ARG A 40 10.31 -5.75 -3.36
CA ARG A 40 9.99 -4.32 -3.40
C ARG A 40 8.48 -4.07 -3.46
N ASN A 41 7.74 -4.87 -4.23
CA ASN A 41 6.30 -4.73 -4.38
C ASN A 41 5.55 -5.02 -3.08
N GLU A 42 6.00 -6.02 -2.32
CA GLU A 42 5.42 -6.34 -1.02
C GLU A 42 5.64 -5.20 -0.02
N LEU A 43 6.85 -4.64 0.03
CA LEU A 43 7.13 -3.46 0.87
C LEU A 43 6.32 -2.23 0.45
N ILE A 44 6.16 -2.00 -0.86
CA ILE A 44 5.32 -0.90 -1.36
C ILE A 44 3.87 -1.11 -0.90
N ASN A 45 3.33 -2.32 -1.03
CA ASN A 45 1.96 -2.61 -0.59
C ASN A 45 1.78 -2.40 0.92
N MET A 46 2.74 -2.85 1.74
CA MET A 46 2.72 -2.63 3.19
C MET A 46 2.81 -1.14 3.54
N ALA A 47 3.67 -0.38 2.86
CA ALA A 47 3.83 1.04 3.08
C ALA A 47 2.55 1.81 2.69
N LEU A 48 1.91 1.44 1.58
CA LEU A 48 0.65 2.02 1.14
C LEU A 48 -0.49 1.69 2.12
N ASP A 49 -0.61 0.42 2.55
CA ASP A 49 -1.61 0.01 3.54
C ASP A 49 -1.45 0.79 4.86
N TYR A 50 -0.21 0.92 5.35
CA TYR A 50 0.09 1.74 6.51
C TYR A 50 -0.28 3.21 6.29
N ALA A 51 0.12 3.80 5.16
CA ALA A 51 -0.18 5.19 4.86
C ALA A 51 -1.70 5.44 4.79
N LEU A 52 -2.46 4.56 4.17
CA LEU A 52 -3.93 4.65 4.06
C LEU A 52 -4.63 4.48 5.41
N LYS A 53 -4.08 3.66 6.32
CA LYS A 53 -4.62 3.53 7.69
C LYS A 53 -4.37 4.76 8.54
N ASN A 54 -3.29 5.50 8.28
CA ASN A 54 -2.86 6.63 9.11
C ASN A 54 -3.16 8.00 8.48
N VAL A 55 -3.57 8.05 7.21
CA VAL A 55 -3.90 9.31 6.55
C VAL A 55 -5.12 9.95 7.22
N LYS A 56 -4.97 11.21 7.65
CA LYS A 56 -6.07 12.01 8.16
C LYS A 56 -6.41 13.07 7.13
N PHE A 57 -7.64 13.04 6.64
CA PHE A 57 -8.14 14.07 5.75
C PHE A 57 -8.58 15.27 6.59
N MET A 58 -7.78 16.34 6.61
CA MET A 58 -8.25 17.62 7.13
C MET A 58 -9.14 18.27 6.07
N ARG A 59 -10.46 18.27 6.28
CA ARG A 59 -11.31 19.27 5.60
C ARG A 59 -10.81 20.62 6.08
N SER A 60 -10.32 21.46 5.17
CA SER A 60 -9.99 22.84 5.51
C SER A 60 -11.22 23.46 6.17
N THR A 61 -11.10 23.84 7.44
CA THR A 61 -12.03 24.76 8.10
C THR A 61 -11.92 26.11 7.42
N SER A 62 -12.57 26.24 6.27
CA SER A 62 -12.99 27.51 5.72
C SER A 62 -14.26 27.94 6.47
N GLU A 63 -14.12 28.30 7.74
CA GLU A 63 -15.16 29.03 8.49
C GLU A 63 -14.60 30.40 8.88
N ASN A 64 -14.85 31.34 7.98
CA ASN A 64 -15.41 32.66 8.25
C ASN A 64 -14.75 33.51 9.36
N LYS A 65 -13.80 34.36 8.96
CA LYS A 65 -13.67 35.72 9.51
C LYS A 65 -13.87 36.73 8.39
N ARG A 66 -15.12 36.93 7.99
CA ARG A 66 -15.52 38.13 7.24
C ARG A 66 -15.72 39.27 8.25
N LYS A 67 -14.83 40.25 8.14
CA LYS A 67 -14.91 41.67 8.57
C LYS A 67 -15.29 41.96 10.02
#